data_AF-A0A928PSX4-F1
#
_entry.id   AF-A0A928PSX4-F1
#
_cell.length_a   1.000
_cell.length_b   1.000
_cell.length_c   1.000
_cell.angle_alpha   90.00
_cell.angle_beta   90.00
_cell.angle_gamma   90.00
#
_symmetry.space_group_name_H-M   'P 1'
#
loop_
_entity.id
_entity.type
_entity.pdbx_description
1 polymer ?
#
loop_
_entity_poly.entity_id
_entity_poly.type
_entity_poly.pdbx_seq_one_letter_code
_entity_poly.pdbx_strand_id
1 'polypeptide(L)'
;MTVPFFVCLFFWETKLQTAEKAHNQANATCSLHLEIAGWLYYGSSDGTISAAERSINYRGVRNMTTGDKLAKLRKNANYTQEQLAEILGVSRQAVSKWESDLAFPETEKLIRISELYGCSLDYLLKENSEPDAETSKVQQKEDDRSLFTLRVRFPQERKSDRILWGMPLYHIGKNAHGVFAVGLNAKGIVALGMKARGVVSVGLLSMGVISFGTLSLGLLAFGVFALGLAAAGAIAAGIISAGAISVGVFSVGAIAVGDFSVGALAVGKYGAIGDNARGMIAIGDSEAHGTLFEKLGELTPRETERVSELLRSSVPGWLGWARSLFESRLG
;
A
#
# COMPACT_ATOMS: atom_id res chain seq x y z
N MET A 1 -30.24 -17.95 38.71
CA MET A 1 -30.35 -17.55 37.29
C MET A 1 -28.94 -17.56 36.71
N THR A 2 -28.57 -18.72 36.15
CA THR A 2 -28.19 -18.90 34.73
C THR A 2 -26.80 -18.36 34.38
N VAL A 3 -25.81 -19.20 34.67
CA VAL A 3 -24.61 -19.38 33.82
C VAL A 3 -24.90 -20.64 32.96
N PRO A 4 -24.40 -20.76 31.72
CA PRO A 4 -23.02 -21.20 31.55
C PRO A 4 -22.26 -20.54 30.38
N PHE A 5 -21.10 -19.98 30.69
CA PHE A 5 -20.04 -19.56 29.75
C PHE A 5 -19.11 -20.73 29.35
N PHE A 6 -19.43 -21.95 29.77
CA PHE A 6 -18.61 -23.15 29.60
C PHE A 6 -18.75 -23.85 28.23
N VAL A 7 -19.62 -23.35 27.33
CA VAL A 7 -19.89 -23.98 26.02
C VAL A 7 -19.00 -23.42 24.90
N CYS A 8 -18.40 -22.24 25.05
CA CYS A 8 -17.60 -21.64 23.98
C CYS A 8 -16.12 -22.09 23.95
N LEU A 9 -15.50 -22.41 25.09
CA LEU A 9 -14.10 -22.90 25.08
C LEU A 9 -13.99 -24.35 24.56
N PHE A 10 -15.00 -25.19 24.81
CA PHE A 10 -15.02 -26.58 24.34
C PHE A 10 -15.23 -26.70 22.81
N PHE A 11 -15.78 -25.65 22.17
CA PHE A 11 -16.01 -25.61 20.72
C PHE A 11 -14.79 -25.09 19.92
N TRP A 12 -13.82 -24.45 20.57
CA TRP A 12 -12.59 -23.98 19.94
C TRP A 12 -11.50 -25.05 19.92
N GLU A 13 -11.36 -25.84 21.00
CA GLU A 13 -10.41 -26.98 21.05
C GLU A 13 -10.82 -28.15 20.15
N THR A 14 -12.12 -28.38 19.94
CA THR A 14 -12.61 -29.42 19.01
C THR A 14 -12.37 -29.08 17.54
N LYS A 15 -12.21 -27.80 17.18
CA LYS A 15 -11.85 -27.36 15.82
C LYS A 15 -10.35 -27.44 15.51
N LEU A 16 -9.48 -27.39 16.52
CA LEU A 16 -8.03 -27.57 16.33
C LEU A 16 -7.65 -29.04 16.12
N GLN A 17 -8.31 -29.98 16.82
CA GLN A 17 -8.08 -31.42 16.60
C GLN A 17 -8.64 -31.96 15.27
N THR A 18 -9.60 -31.27 14.63
CA THR A 18 -10.12 -31.66 13.31
C THR A 18 -9.27 -31.13 12.14
N ALA A 19 -8.51 -30.05 12.33
CA ALA A 19 -7.60 -29.52 11.30
C ALA A 19 -6.31 -30.36 11.18
N GLU A 20 -5.79 -30.90 12.28
CA GLU A 20 -4.57 -31.72 12.28
C GLU A 20 -4.81 -33.13 11.70
N LYS A 21 -6.04 -33.67 11.83
CA LYS A 21 -6.45 -34.91 11.15
C LYS A 21 -6.70 -34.73 9.65
N ALA A 22 -7.10 -33.53 9.20
CA ALA A 22 -7.29 -33.25 7.77
C ALA A 22 -5.95 -33.11 7.01
N HIS A 23 -4.89 -32.60 7.67
CA HIS A 23 -3.58 -32.45 7.02
C HIS A 23 -2.86 -33.80 6.82
N ASN A 24 -3.05 -34.77 7.73
CA ASN A 24 -2.43 -36.10 7.62
C ASN A 24 -3.15 -37.07 6.66
N GLN A 25 -4.37 -36.75 6.22
CA GLN A 25 -5.11 -37.57 5.25
C GLN A 25 -4.87 -37.14 3.78
N ALA A 26 -4.33 -35.93 3.56
CA ALA A 26 -3.95 -35.41 2.25
C ALA A 26 -2.54 -35.88 1.78
N ASN A 27 -1.64 -36.21 2.72
CA ASN A 27 -0.30 -36.71 2.36
C ASN A 27 -0.25 -38.23 2.07
N ALA A 28 -1.31 -38.98 2.41
CA ALA A 28 -1.44 -40.40 2.04
C ALA A 28 -2.09 -40.62 0.65
N THR A 29 -2.73 -39.60 0.08
CA THR A 29 -3.36 -39.66 -1.25
C THR A 29 -2.43 -39.21 -2.39
N CYS A 30 -1.29 -38.59 -2.09
CA CYS A 30 -0.31 -38.15 -3.09
C CYS A 30 0.76 -39.20 -3.45
N SER A 31 0.73 -40.38 -2.82
CA SER A 31 1.65 -41.50 -3.13
C SER A 31 1.04 -42.58 -4.04
N LEU A 32 -0.18 -42.38 -4.55
CA LEU A 32 -0.91 -43.33 -5.40
C LEU A 32 -1.26 -42.80 -6.80
N HIS A 33 -0.77 -41.61 -7.17
CA HIS A 33 -0.96 -41.01 -8.50
C HIS A 33 0.31 -40.98 -9.37
N LEU A 34 1.36 -41.71 -8.96
CA LEU A 34 2.61 -41.87 -9.71
C LEU A 34 2.86 -43.28 -10.25
N GLU A 35 1.96 -44.24 -10.01
CA GLU A 35 2.06 -45.61 -10.58
C GLU A 35 1.18 -45.85 -11.83
N ILE A 36 0.34 -44.89 -12.24
CA ILE A 36 -0.56 -45.07 -13.41
C ILE A 36 -0.08 -44.31 -14.67
N ALA A 37 0.81 -43.31 -14.53
CA ALA A 37 1.38 -42.61 -15.70
C ALA A 37 2.51 -43.40 -16.41
N GLY A 38 3.00 -44.49 -15.81
CA GLY A 38 4.03 -45.37 -16.37
C GLY A 38 3.54 -46.42 -17.37
N TRP A 39 2.22 -46.54 -17.60
CA TRP A 39 1.62 -47.59 -18.43
C TRP A 39 0.98 -47.10 -19.75
N LEU A 40 1.13 -45.81 -20.10
CA LEU A 40 0.59 -45.26 -21.35
C LEU A 40 1.65 -44.76 -22.34
N TYR A 41 2.94 -44.97 -22.06
CA TYR A 41 4.03 -44.57 -22.95
C TYR A 41 5.15 -45.61 -23.01
N TYR A 42 4.81 -46.82 -23.45
CA TYR A 42 5.79 -47.75 -24.00
C TYR A 42 5.14 -48.58 -25.10
N GLY A 43 5.64 -48.45 -26.32
CA GLY A 43 5.50 -49.49 -27.34
C GLY A 43 5.24 -48.99 -28.75
N SER A 44 6.34 -48.93 -29.52
CA SER A 44 6.42 -49.38 -30.92
C SER A 44 5.76 -48.48 -31.99
N SER A 45 6.32 -48.21 -33.17
CA SER A 45 7.44 -48.78 -33.93
C SER A 45 7.72 -47.84 -35.11
N ASP A 46 8.97 -47.85 -35.57
CA ASP A 46 9.39 -47.73 -36.97
C ASP A 46 9.01 -46.50 -37.82
N GLY A 47 10.08 -45.89 -38.35
CA GLY A 47 10.21 -45.84 -39.82
C GLY A 47 9.73 -44.58 -40.52
N THR A 48 10.67 -43.99 -41.27
CA THR A 48 10.49 -43.04 -42.38
C THR A 48 10.25 -41.56 -42.01
N ILE A 49 11.36 -40.87 -41.80
CA ILE A 49 11.49 -39.45 -42.14
C ILE A 49 11.38 -39.37 -43.67
N SER A 50 10.18 -39.10 -44.18
CA SER A 50 9.94 -38.88 -45.60
C SER A 50 9.98 -37.38 -45.91
N ALA A 51 10.79 -37.07 -46.91
CA ALA A 51 11.01 -35.75 -47.48
C ALA A 51 9.75 -35.23 -48.22
N ALA A 52 8.96 -34.39 -47.57
CA ALA A 52 8.05 -33.40 -48.16
C ALA A 52 7.47 -32.64 -46.97
N GLU A 53 7.94 -31.44 -46.61
CA GLU A 53 7.46 -30.21 -47.21
C GLU A 53 8.56 -29.14 -47.12
N ARG A 54 9.38 -29.09 -48.18
CA ARG A 54 10.28 -27.98 -48.46
C ARG A 54 9.53 -27.04 -49.41
N SER A 55 8.92 -25.97 -48.89
CA SER A 55 8.76 -24.66 -49.57
C SER A 55 7.73 -23.77 -48.86
N ILE A 56 8.14 -23.08 -47.79
CA ILE A 56 7.45 -21.84 -47.40
C ILE A 56 8.49 -20.71 -47.31
N ASN A 57 8.36 -19.86 -48.32
CA ASN A 57 8.98 -18.57 -48.61
C ASN A 57 9.32 -17.71 -47.37
N TYR A 58 10.59 -17.67 -46.96
CA TYR A 58 11.10 -16.62 -46.06
C TYR A 58 11.22 -15.31 -46.86
N ARG A 59 10.14 -14.52 -46.89
CA ARG A 59 10.23 -13.10 -47.24
C ARG A 59 11.03 -12.39 -46.14
N GLY A 60 12.19 -11.91 -46.57
CA GLY A 60 13.25 -11.29 -45.78
C GLY A 60 12.82 -10.39 -44.62
N VAL A 61 13.32 -10.73 -43.44
CA VAL A 61 13.82 -9.73 -42.50
C VAL A 61 15.25 -9.42 -42.95
N ARG A 62 15.44 -8.34 -43.72
CA ARG A 62 16.79 -7.79 -43.91
C ARG A 62 17.15 -7.10 -42.60
N ASN A 63 18.11 -7.63 -41.86
CA ASN A 63 18.75 -6.89 -40.77
C ASN A 63 19.25 -5.57 -41.34
N MET A 64 18.90 -4.46 -40.68
CA MET A 64 19.33 -3.15 -41.15
C MET A 64 20.66 -2.78 -40.52
N THR A 65 21.65 -2.54 -41.36
CA THR A 65 22.97 -2.08 -40.94
C THR A 65 22.92 -0.63 -40.46
N THR A 66 23.98 -0.18 -39.78
CA THR A 66 24.14 1.22 -39.35
C THR A 66 24.08 2.19 -40.54
N GLY A 67 24.67 1.82 -41.69
CA GLY A 67 24.61 2.60 -42.93
C GLY A 67 23.18 2.73 -43.48
N ASP A 68 22.42 1.63 -43.49
CA ASP A 68 21.01 1.63 -43.90
C ASP A 68 20.15 2.53 -43.00
N LYS A 69 20.41 2.53 -41.67
CA LYS A 69 19.73 3.39 -40.71
C LYS A 69 20.04 4.86 -40.94
N LEU A 70 21.32 5.19 -41.15
CA LEU A 70 21.75 6.55 -41.44
C LEU A 70 21.12 7.08 -42.74
N ALA A 71 21.11 6.27 -43.81
CA ALA A 71 20.50 6.63 -45.08
C ALA A 71 18.98 6.88 -44.95
N LYS A 72 18.28 6.11 -44.10
CA LYS A 72 16.86 6.32 -43.81
C LYS A 72 16.63 7.61 -43.03
N LEU A 73 17.39 7.86 -41.97
CA LEU A 73 17.28 9.10 -41.19
C LEU A 73 17.52 10.34 -42.06
N ARG A 74 18.55 10.29 -42.93
CA ARG A 74 18.84 11.38 -43.87
C ARG A 74 17.68 11.64 -44.83
N LYS A 75 17.10 10.58 -45.42
CA LYS A 75 15.97 10.70 -46.34
C LYS A 75 14.72 11.22 -45.64
N ASN A 76 14.45 10.77 -44.41
CA ASN A 76 13.30 11.24 -43.63
C ASN A 76 13.43 12.72 -43.25
N ALA A 77 14.65 13.21 -43.04
CA ALA A 77 14.94 14.62 -42.79
C ALA A 77 15.13 15.45 -44.08
N ASN A 78 14.94 14.86 -45.27
CA ASN A 78 15.10 15.49 -46.60
C ASN A 78 16.47 16.15 -46.87
N TYR A 79 17.56 15.59 -46.32
CA TYR A 79 18.92 16.09 -46.59
C TYR A 79 19.59 15.36 -47.78
N THR A 80 20.37 16.09 -48.58
CA THR A 80 21.31 15.46 -49.53
C THR A 80 22.56 14.96 -48.80
N GLN A 81 23.35 14.07 -49.42
CA GLN A 81 24.59 13.58 -48.81
C GLN A 81 25.60 14.72 -48.62
N GLU A 82 25.60 15.71 -49.52
CA GLU A 82 26.42 16.91 -49.45
C GLU A 82 26.02 17.78 -48.25
N GLN A 83 24.72 18.00 -48.05
CA GLN A 83 24.21 18.79 -46.94
C GLN A 83 24.49 18.12 -45.59
N LEU A 84 24.33 16.80 -45.49
CA LEU A 84 24.68 16.07 -44.27
C LEU A 84 26.19 16.14 -43.99
N ALA A 85 27.02 16.06 -45.04
CA ALA A 85 28.46 16.17 -44.92
C ALA A 85 28.89 17.58 -44.44
N GLU A 86 28.24 18.63 -44.92
CA GLU A 86 28.46 20.01 -44.48
C GLU A 86 28.08 20.19 -42.99
N ILE A 87 26.92 19.70 -42.57
CA ILE A 87 26.45 19.78 -41.17
C ILE A 87 27.40 19.03 -40.22
N LEU A 88 27.89 17.87 -40.63
CA LEU A 88 28.82 17.06 -39.81
C LEU A 88 30.29 17.49 -39.95
N GLY A 89 30.59 18.43 -40.84
CA GLY A 89 31.95 18.89 -41.12
C GLY A 89 32.87 17.78 -41.65
N VAL A 90 32.38 16.97 -42.59
CA VAL A 90 33.11 15.88 -43.24
C VAL A 90 33.00 15.96 -44.76
N SER A 91 33.79 15.18 -45.50
CA SER A 91 33.65 15.13 -46.96
C SER A 91 32.41 14.32 -47.37
N ARG A 92 31.77 14.69 -48.49
CA ARG A 92 30.65 13.91 -49.07
C ARG A 92 31.00 12.43 -49.25
N GLN A 93 32.25 12.14 -49.63
CA GLN A 93 32.75 10.78 -49.81
C GLN A 93 32.71 9.95 -48.50
N ALA A 94 32.93 10.58 -47.34
CA ALA A 94 32.84 9.91 -46.05
C ALA A 94 31.40 9.46 -45.75
N VAL A 95 30.42 10.35 -45.93
CA VAL A 95 29.00 10.03 -45.75
C VAL A 95 28.54 8.92 -46.70
N SER A 96 28.97 8.96 -47.96
CA SER A 96 28.66 7.88 -48.92
C SER A 96 29.25 6.53 -48.52
N LYS A 97 30.45 6.51 -47.92
CA LYS A 97 31.08 5.28 -47.43
C LYS A 97 30.36 4.74 -46.19
N TRP A 98 29.88 5.61 -45.31
CA TRP A 98 29.09 5.23 -44.13
C TRP A 98 27.74 4.64 -44.52
N GLU A 99 27.02 5.26 -45.46
CA GLU A 99 25.74 4.74 -45.95
C GLU A 99 25.86 3.42 -46.71
N SER A 100 27.06 3.09 -47.21
CA SER A 100 27.33 1.84 -47.93
C SER A 100 28.02 0.79 -47.05
N ASP A 101 28.13 1.02 -45.74
CA ASP A 101 28.84 0.17 -44.76
C ASP A 101 30.31 -0.13 -45.11
N LEU A 102 30.93 0.67 -45.99
CA LEU A 102 32.34 0.53 -46.40
C LEU A 102 33.30 1.14 -45.37
N ALA A 103 32.81 2.05 -44.54
CA ALA A 103 33.56 2.66 -43.45
C ALA A 103 32.61 2.98 -42.29
N PHE A 104 33.15 3.03 -41.09
CA PHE A 104 32.37 3.37 -39.90
C PHE A 104 32.60 4.83 -39.49
N PRO A 105 31.56 5.57 -39.06
CA PRO A 105 31.76 6.91 -38.54
C PRO A 105 32.54 6.89 -37.22
N GLU A 106 33.41 7.88 -37.01
CA GLU A 106 34.13 8.04 -35.75
C GLU A 106 33.17 8.35 -34.59
N THR A 107 33.57 8.02 -33.35
CA THR A 107 32.73 8.19 -32.16
C THR A 107 32.19 9.61 -32.00
N GLU A 108 33.00 10.63 -32.28
CA GLU A 108 32.55 12.03 -32.22
C GLU A 108 31.46 12.32 -33.27
N LYS A 109 31.58 11.76 -34.48
CA LYS A 109 30.60 11.94 -35.56
C LYS A 109 29.31 11.17 -35.28
N LEU A 110 29.39 10.01 -34.64
CA LEU A 110 28.21 9.24 -34.20
C LEU A 110 27.38 10.00 -33.17
N ILE A 111 28.03 10.65 -32.20
CA ILE A 111 27.34 11.49 -31.21
C ILE A 111 26.62 12.64 -31.92
N ARG A 112 27.30 13.33 -32.85
CA ARG A 112 26.67 14.41 -33.63
C ARG A 112 25.50 13.94 -34.49
N ILE A 113 25.58 12.74 -35.07
CA ILE A 113 24.47 12.14 -35.84
C ILE A 113 23.28 11.85 -34.90
N SER A 114 23.55 11.28 -33.73
CA SER A 114 22.55 11.01 -32.69
C SER A 114 21.84 12.29 -32.24
N GLU A 115 22.58 13.37 -32.02
CA GLU A 115 22.04 14.69 -31.68
C GLU A 115 21.23 15.32 -32.82
N LEU A 116 21.75 15.24 -34.05
CA LEU A 116 21.10 15.83 -35.23
C LEU A 116 19.73 15.20 -35.52
N TYR A 117 19.61 13.89 -35.34
CA TYR A 117 18.38 13.14 -35.63
C TYR A 117 17.57 12.75 -34.39
N GLY A 118 18.04 13.12 -33.19
CA GLY A 118 17.36 12.85 -31.92
C GLY A 118 17.18 11.35 -31.60
N CYS A 119 18.08 10.49 -32.10
CA CYS A 119 18.02 9.04 -31.91
C CYS A 119 19.08 8.57 -30.91
N SER A 120 18.85 7.46 -30.21
CA SER A 120 19.86 6.90 -29.31
C SER A 120 21.07 6.37 -30.09
N LEU A 121 22.28 6.47 -29.51
CA LEU A 121 23.47 5.85 -30.10
C LEU A 121 23.28 4.33 -30.26
N ASP A 122 22.54 3.72 -29.33
CA ASP A 122 22.17 2.30 -29.37
C ASP A 122 21.30 1.95 -30.60
N TYR A 123 20.42 2.85 -31.01
CA TYR A 123 19.66 2.71 -32.25
C TYR A 123 20.56 2.67 -33.49
N LEU A 124 21.59 3.53 -33.54
CA LEU A 124 22.52 3.56 -34.66
C LEU A 124 23.42 2.32 -34.71
N LEU A 125 23.80 1.76 -33.56
CA LEU A 125 24.79 0.68 -33.47
C LEU A 125 24.20 -0.73 -33.50
N LYS A 126 22.98 -0.95 -33.01
CA LYS A 126 22.38 -2.29 -32.94
C LYS A 126 21.60 -2.65 -34.21
N GLU A 127 21.77 -3.85 -34.73
CA GLU A 127 21.13 -4.28 -35.99
C GLU A 127 19.61 -4.55 -35.88
N ASN A 128 19.07 -4.64 -34.66
CA ASN A 128 17.67 -5.03 -34.38
C ASN A 128 16.86 -4.00 -33.56
N SER A 129 17.30 -2.75 -33.47
CA SER A 129 16.56 -1.69 -32.78
C SER A 129 15.60 -0.96 -33.72
N GLU A 130 14.34 -0.83 -33.29
CA GLU A 130 13.37 0.08 -33.89
C GLU A 130 13.75 1.54 -33.57
N PRO A 131 13.42 2.52 -34.42
CA PRO A 131 13.71 3.92 -34.13
C PRO A 131 13.00 4.31 -32.84
N ASP A 132 13.77 4.73 -31.84
CA ASP A 132 13.26 5.29 -30.59
C ASP A 132 12.50 6.59 -30.90
N ALA A 133 11.24 6.47 -31.29
CA ALA A 133 10.31 7.58 -31.33
C ALA A 133 9.96 7.92 -29.89
N GLU A 134 10.79 8.75 -29.26
CA GLU A 134 10.45 9.70 -28.17
C GLU A 134 11.71 10.05 -27.34
N THR A 135 12.58 10.90 -27.89
CA THR A 135 13.54 11.67 -27.07
C THR A 135 13.21 13.15 -27.17
N SER A 136 12.11 13.55 -26.53
CA SER A 136 11.81 14.96 -26.28
C SER A 136 10.96 15.09 -25.01
N LYS A 137 11.63 14.92 -23.86
CA LYS A 137 11.38 15.58 -22.56
C LYS A 137 12.06 14.77 -21.44
N VAL A 138 13.36 14.98 -21.26
CA VAL A 138 14.06 14.60 -20.03
C VAL A 138 14.37 15.88 -19.26
N GLN A 139 13.52 16.22 -18.31
CA GLN A 139 13.90 17.02 -17.14
C GLN A 139 13.15 16.49 -15.90
N GLN A 140 13.97 15.97 -14.99
CA GLN A 140 13.80 15.84 -13.53
C GLN A 140 13.20 14.55 -12.90
N LYS A 141 14.16 13.82 -12.28
CA LYS A 141 14.19 13.21 -10.94
C LYS A 141 13.60 11.81 -10.72
N GLU A 142 14.54 10.86 -10.59
CA GLU A 142 14.65 9.81 -9.56
C GLU A 142 13.34 9.39 -8.87
N ASP A 143 12.74 8.32 -9.38
CA ASP A 143 11.81 7.47 -8.62
C ASP A 143 12.40 6.06 -8.53
N ASP A 144 13.31 5.89 -7.58
CA ASP A 144 13.80 4.59 -7.10
C ASP A 144 12.71 3.93 -6.23
N ARG A 145 11.56 3.64 -6.85
CA ARG A 145 10.38 3.04 -6.19
C ARG A 145 9.74 1.94 -7.03
N SER A 146 10.54 1.19 -7.80
CA SER A 146 10.07 0.02 -8.55
C SER A 146 10.20 -1.27 -7.73
N LEU A 147 9.43 -1.38 -6.65
CA LEU A 147 9.18 -2.69 -6.01
C LEU A 147 7.70 -2.98 -5.75
N PHE A 148 6.77 -2.10 -6.15
CA PHE A 148 5.34 -2.39 -6.00
C PHE A 148 4.44 -1.62 -6.99
N THR A 149 4.70 -1.68 -8.30
CA THR A 149 3.65 -1.36 -9.28
C THR A 149 2.84 -2.62 -9.57
N LEU A 150 1.96 -2.96 -8.63
CA LEU A 150 0.69 -3.61 -8.98
C LEU A 150 0.07 -2.70 -10.06
N ARG A 151 0.04 -3.15 -11.33
CA ARG A 151 -0.46 -2.38 -12.47
C ARG A 151 -2.00 -2.34 -12.39
N VAL A 152 -2.52 -1.66 -11.37
CA VAL A 152 -3.95 -1.38 -11.22
C VAL A 152 -4.34 -0.50 -12.40
N ARG A 153 -5.09 -1.06 -13.34
CA ARG A 153 -5.64 -0.31 -14.48
C ARG A 153 -6.69 0.64 -13.92
N PHE A 154 -6.28 1.89 -13.69
CA PHE A 154 -7.21 2.91 -13.17
C PHE A 154 -8.37 3.10 -14.15
N PRO A 155 -9.61 3.16 -13.65
CA PRO A 155 -10.76 3.48 -14.48
C PRO A 155 -10.56 4.85 -15.13
N GLN A 156 -11.07 4.99 -16.35
CA GLN A 156 -11.10 6.23 -17.11
C GLN A 156 -11.70 7.34 -16.24
N GLU A 157 -11.08 8.53 -16.25
CA GLU A 157 -11.50 9.66 -15.42
C GLU A 157 -12.95 10.03 -15.73
N ARG A 158 -13.81 10.08 -14.70
CA ARG A 158 -15.23 10.46 -14.82
C ARG A 158 -15.53 11.58 -13.84
N LYS A 159 -16.12 12.66 -14.35
CA LYS A 159 -16.48 13.85 -13.59
C LYS A 159 -17.91 14.25 -13.94
N SER A 160 -18.69 14.70 -12.96
CA SER A 160 -20.00 15.28 -13.21
C SER A 160 -19.89 16.72 -13.73
N ASP A 161 -20.79 17.09 -14.64
CA ASP A 161 -20.92 18.47 -15.11
C ASP A 161 -21.55 19.40 -14.06
N ARG A 162 -22.22 18.84 -13.05
CA ARG A 162 -22.78 19.61 -11.93
C ARG A 162 -21.66 20.06 -10.98
N ILE A 163 -21.57 21.38 -10.78
CA ILE A 163 -20.62 22.02 -9.89
C ILE A 163 -21.38 22.51 -8.65
N LEU A 164 -20.95 22.07 -7.47
CA LEU A 164 -21.46 22.50 -6.18
C LEU A 164 -20.29 23.12 -5.40
N TRP A 165 -20.41 24.39 -4.98
CA TRP A 165 -19.34 25.08 -4.23
C TRP A 165 -17.99 25.12 -4.95
N GLY A 166 -18.01 25.31 -6.28
CA GLY A 166 -16.80 25.37 -7.11
C GLY A 166 -16.09 24.02 -7.32
N MET A 167 -16.68 22.91 -6.85
CA MET A 167 -16.16 21.55 -7.02
C MET A 167 -17.20 20.65 -7.72
N PRO A 168 -16.79 19.65 -8.52
CA PRO A 168 -17.75 18.72 -9.12
C PRO A 168 -18.47 17.92 -8.05
N LEU A 169 -19.73 17.56 -8.30
CA LEU A 169 -20.51 16.72 -7.40
C LEU A 169 -19.84 15.37 -7.17
N TYR A 170 -19.43 14.68 -8.24
CA TYR A 170 -18.60 13.48 -8.14
C TYR A 170 -17.41 13.52 -9.09
N HIS A 171 -16.30 12.94 -8.65
CA HIS A 171 -15.09 12.79 -9.45
C HIS A 171 -14.43 11.44 -9.11
N ILE A 172 -14.22 10.60 -10.12
CA ILE A 172 -13.53 9.32 -10.04
C ILE A 172 -12.26 9.41 -10.88
N GLY A 173 -11.09 9.19 -10.28
CA GLY A 173 -9.81 9.27 -10.99
C GLY A 173 -8.61 9.12 -10.06
N LYS A 174 -7.38 9.16 -10.60
CA LYS A 174 -6.16 9.07 -9.78
C LYS A 174 -6.05 10.23 -8.78
N ASN A 175 -6.40 11.44 -9.20
CA ASN A 175 -6.40 12.67 -8.40
C ASN A 175 -7.81 13.28 -8.36
N ALA A 176 -8.74 12.57 -7.74
CA ALA A 176 -10.13 12.99 -7.64
C ALA A 176 -10.31 14.16 -6.65
N HIS A 177 -11.06 15.17 -7.08
CA HIS A 177 -11.52 16.27 -6.24
C HIS A 177 -13.01 16.52 -6.48
N GLY A 178 -13.81 16.67 -5.42
CA GLY A 178 -15.26 16.85 -5.54
C GLY A 178 -15.98 16.72 -4.20
N VAL A 179 -17.31 16.85 -4.21
CA VAL A 179 -18.11 16.54 -3.01
C VAL A 179 -17.95 15.05 -2.66
N PHE A 180 -18.09 14.18 -3.67
CA PHE A 180 -17.76 12.76 -3.61
C PHE A 180 -16.53 12.48 -4.48
N ALA A 181 -15.40 12.15 -3.86
CA ALA A 181 -14.15 11.87 -4.55
C ALA A 181 -13.72 10.41 -4.35
N VAL A 182 -13.49 9.67 -5.44
CA VAL A 182 -13.01 8.28 -5.40
C VAL A 182 -11.71 8.16 -6.21
N GLY A 183 -10.62 7.73 -5.58
CA GLY A 183 -9.33 7.74 -6.27
C GLY A 183 -8.13 7.26 -5.47
N LEU A 184 -6.94 7.30 -6.08
CA LEU A 184 -5.69 7.14 -5.32
C LEU A 184 -5.50 8.28 -4.33
N ASN A 185 -5.63 9.51 -4.81
CA ASN A 185 -5.61 10.74 -4.05
C ASN A 185 -6.99 11.39 -4.15
N ALA A 186 -7.86 11.13 -3.18
CA ALA A 186 -9.21 11.67 -3.12
C ALA A 186 -9.26 12.86 -2.18
N LYS A 187 -9.77 14.01 -2.65
CA LYS A 187 -9.98 15.23 -1.86
C LYS A 187 -11.44 15.67 -1.95
N GLY A 188 -12.16 15.76 -0.84
CA GLY A 188 -13.57 16.12 -0.91
C GLY A 188 -14.27 16.24 0.42
N ILE A 189 -15.60 16.32 0.40
CA ILE A 189 -16.40 16.18 1.63
C ILE A 189 -16.40 14.70 2.03
N VAL A 190 -16.72 13.83 1.07
CA VAL A 190 -16.62 12.37 1.20
C VAL A 190 -15.51 11.90 0.26
N ALA A 191 -14.42 11.39 0.84
CA ALA A 191 -13.24 10.93 0.11
C ALA A 191 -12.98 9.43 0.33
N LEU A 192 -12.90 8.66 -0.75
CA LEU A 192 -12.59 7.22 -0.73
C LEU A 192 -11.32 6.97 -1.55
N GLY A 193 -10.28 6.39 -0.94
CA GLY A 193 -9.04 6.17 -1.67
C GLY A 193 -7.86 5.60 -0.91
N MET A 194 -6.71 5.43 -1.58
CA MET A 194 -5.47 5.09 -0.86
C MET A 194 -5.02 6.24 0.02
N LYS A 195 -5.14 7.48 -0.45
CA LYS A 195 -4.90 8.72 0.27
C LYS A 195 -6.16 9.57 0.22
N ALA A 196 -6.98 9.47 1.25
CA ALA A 196 -8.27 10.15 1.36
C ALA A 196 -8.16 11.38 2.27
N ARG A 197 -8.63 12.53 1.79
CA ARG A 197 -8.71 13.79 2.56
C ARG A 197 -10.10 14.39 2.47
N GLY A 198 -10.76 14.55 3.60
CA GLY A 198 -12.09 15.16 3.60
C GLY A 198 -12.74 15.32 4.96
N VAL A 199 -14.04 15.60 4.98
CA VAL A 199 -14.81 15.60 6.24
C VAL A 199 -15.02 14.16 6.68
N VAL A 200 -15.51 13.32 5.76
CA VAL A 200 -15.59 11.87 5.91
C VAL A 200 -14.59 11.25 4.95
N SER A 201 -13.64 10.49 5.48
CA SER A 201 -12.54 9.92 4.70
C SER A 201 -12.39 8.43 4.98
N VAL A 202 -12.28 7.63 3.92
CA VAL A 202 -12.12 6.18 3.99
C VAL A 202 -10.92 5.78 3.13
N GLY A 203 -9.91 5.16 3.72
CA GLY A 203 -8.71 4.81 2.96
C GLY A 203 -7.58 4.12 3.70
N LEU A 204 -6.48 3.87 2.99
CA LEU A 204 -5.25 3.38 3.65
C LEU A 204 -4.66 4.48 4.54
N LEU A 205 -4.40 5.65 3.94
CA LEU A 205 -4.02 6.91 4.59
C LEU A 205 -5.24 7.83 4.58
N SER A 206 -5.87 8.00 5.73
CA SER A 206 -7.13 8.75 5.85
C SER A 206 -6.95 9.95 6.76
N MET A 207 -7.38 11.13 6.31
CA MET A 207 -7.26 12.39 7.04
C MET A 207 -8.55 13.19 6.94
N GLY A 208 -9.23 13.38 8.07
CA GLY A 208 -10.51 14.08 8.07
C GLY A 208 -11.12 14.33 9.44
N VAL A 209 -12.35 14.82 9.48
CA VAL A 209 -13.08 14.96 10.75
C VAL A 209 -13.49 13.58 11.24
N ILE A 210 -14.08 12.77 10.36
CA ILE A 210 -14.37 11.35 10.56
C ILE A 210 -13.50 10.57 9.59
N SER A 211 -12.58 9.78 10.13
CA SER A 211 -11.55 9.08 9.36
C SER A 211 -11.59 7.59 9.64
N PHE A 212 -11.87 6.79 8.62
CA PHE A 212 -11.75 5.34 8.63
C PHE A 212 -10.54 4.92 7.80
N GLY A 213 -9.61 4.17 8.37
CA GLY A 213 -8.48 3.68 7.59
C GLY A 213 -7.47 2.84 8.32
N THR A 214 -6.39 2.46 7.64
CA THR A 214 -5.28 1.77 8.34
C THR A 214 -4.46 2.74 9.17
N LEU A 215 -4.13 3.90 8.60
CA LEU A 215 -3.51 5.04 9.24
C LEU A 215 -4.52 6.18 9.18
N SER A 216 -5.14 6.47 10.31
CA SER A 216 -6.25 7.42 10.42
C SER A 216 -5.85 8.61 11.28
N LEU A 217 -5.99 9.82 10.72
CA LEU A 217 -5.85 11.08 11.43
C LEU A 217 -7.17 11.83 11.38
N GLY A 218 -7.76 12.13 12.54
CA GLY A 218 -8.98 12.92 12.54
C GLY A 218 -9.50 13.34 13.90
N LEU A 219 -10.67 13.97 13.91
CA LEU A 219 -11.37 14.26 15.17
C LEU A 219 -11.94 12.98 15.77
N LEU A 220 -12.63 12.19 14.93
CA LEU A 220 -13.02 10.80 15.17
C LEU A 220 -12.19 9.91 14.25
N ALA A 221 -11.25 9.17 14.81
CA ALA A 221 -10.33 8.31 14.06
C ALA A 221 -10.59 6.83 14.35
N PHE A 222 -10.85 6.04 13.30
CA PHE A 222 -11.06 4.60 13.37
C PHE A 222 -10.05 3.90 12.47
N GLY A 223 -9.22 3.02 13.03
CA GLY A 223 -8.22 2.34 12.22
C GLY A 223 -7.32 1.36 12.92
N VAL A 224 -6.30 0.85 12.22
CA VAL A 224 -5.25 0.05 12.88
C VAL A 224 -4.39 0.97 13.73
N PHE A 225 -3.92 2.06 13.11
CA PHE A 225 -3.24 3.18 13.77
C PHE A 225 -4.18 4.38 13.72
N ALA A 226 -4.62 4.84 14.89
CA ALA A 226 -5.60 5.91 15.03
C ALA A 226 -5.07 7.06 15.88
N LEU A 227 -5.05 8.26 15.32
CA LEU A 227 -4.68 9.49 16.01
C LEU A 227 -5.83 10.49 15.91
N GLY A 228 -6.39 10.90 17.04
CA GLY A 228 -7.49 11.85 17.04
C GLY A 228 -7.93 12.38 18.39
N LEU A 229 -9.00 13.19 18.44
CA LEU A 229 -9.59 13.58 19.72
C LEU A 229 -10.30 12.39 20.37
N ALA A 230 -11.11 11.68 19.59
CA ALA A 230 -11.58 10.34 19.92
C ALA A 230 -11.01 9.35 18.91
N ALA A 231 -10.26 8.36 19.40
CA ALA A 231 -9.56 7.39 18.56
C ALA A 231 -9.91 5.95 18.98
N ALA A 232 -10.22 5.11 18.01
CA ALA A 232 -10.45 3.69 18.21
C ALA A 232 -9.61 2.86 17.23
N GLY A 233 -8.77 1.96 17.73
CA GLY A 233 -7.91 1.16 16.86
C GLY A 233 -7.06 0.10 17.55
N ALA A 234 -6.16 -0.55 16.81
CA ALA A 234 -5.20 -1.47 17.44
C ALA A 234 -4.18 -0.69 18.27
N ILE A 235 -3.63 0.38 17.68
CA ILE A 235 -2.79 1.37 18.34
C ILE A 235 -3.51 2.72 18.22
N ALA A 236 -3.95 3.27 19.33
CA ALA A 236 -4.78 4.48 19.37
C ALA A 236 -4.17 5.54 20.29
N ALA A 237 -4.18 6.81 19.84
CA ALA A 237 -3.87 7.93 20.72
C ALA A 237 -4.85 9.09 20.56
N GLY A 238 -5.28 9.66 21.69
CA GLY A 238 -6.24 10.77 21.69
C GLY A 238 -6.63 11.31 23.06
N ILE A 239 -7.62 12.19 23.12
CA ILE A 239 -8.20 12.59 24.41
C ILE A 239 -9.01 11.43 24.99
N ILE A 240 -9.82 10.80 24.15
CA ILE A 240 -10.53 9.56 24.43
C ILE A 240 -9.97 8.50 23.47
N SER A 241 -9.30 7.49 23.99
CA SER A 241 -8.68 6.45 23.16
C SER A 241 -9.11 5.05 23.57
N ALA A 242 -9.46 4.22 22.59
CA ALA A 242 -9.77 2.81 22.78
C ALA A 242 -8.91 1.95 21.85
N GLY A 243 -8.19 0.97 22.38
CA GLY A 243 -7.40 0.08 21.53
C GLY A 243 -6.64 -1.01 22.24
N ALA A 244 -5.91 -1.87 21.50
CA ALA A 244 -5.05 -2.85 22.15
C ALA A 244 -3.91 -2.15 22.91
N ILE A 245 -3.29 -1.15 22.27
CA ILE A 245 -2.36 -0.20 22.89
C ILE A 245 -2.98 1.18 22.77
N SER A 246 -3.27 1.83 23.89
CA SER A 246 -4.00 3.10 23.90
C SER A 246 -3.36 4.15 24.81
N VAL A 247 -3.23 5.37 24.29
CA VAL A 247 -2.65 6.52 25.01
C VAL A 247 -3.60 7.71 24.97
N GLY A 248 -4.02 8.22 26.13
CA GLY A 248 -4.92 9.36 26.16
C GLY A 248 -5.24 9.93 27.52
N VAL A 249 -6.14 10.92 27.58
CA VAL A 249 -6.64 11.42 28.88
C VAL A 249 -7.55 10.38 29.52
N PHE A 250 -8.48 9.84 28.75
CA PHE A 250 -9.28 8.67 29.10
C PHE A 250 -8.94 7.54 28.12
N SER A 251 -8.23 6.53 28.60
CA SER A 251 -7.69 5.46 27.77
C SER A 251 -8.27 4.10 28.17
N VAL A 252 -8.74 3.34 27.18
CA VAL A 252 -9.26 1.98 27.36
C VAL A 252 -8.47 1.02 26.48
N GLY A 253 -7.97 -0.09 27.01
CA GLY A 253 -7.22 -1.03 26.18
C GLY A 253 -6.65 -2.26 26.87
N ALA A 254 -5.85 -3.06 26.15
CA ALA A 254 -5.08 -4.11 26.81
C ALA A 254 -3.87 -3.50 27.54
N ILE A 255 -3.19 -2.56 26.88
CA ILE A 255 -2.16 -1.69 27.45
C ILE A 255 -2.68 -0.26 27.35
N ALA A 256 -3.08 0.32 28.48
CA ALA A 256 -3.69 1.65 28.54
C ALA A 256 -2.84 2.61 29.39
N VAL A 257 -2.44 3.74 28.79
CA VAL A 257 -1.67 4.80 29.46
C VAL A 257 -2.44 6.11 29.38
N GLY A 258 -2.59 6.81 30.52
CA GLY A 258 -3.36 8.04 30.55
C GLY A 258 -3.52 8.70 31.91
N ASP A 259 -4.37 9.71 31.97
CA ASP A 259 -4.80 10.32 33.23
C ASP A 259 -5.78 9.39 33.96
N PHE A 260 -6.71 8.80 33.19
CA PHE A 260 -7.59 7.72 33.57
C PHE A 260 -7.42 6.56 32.60
N SER A 261 -7.11 5.38 33.13
CA SER A 261 -6.79 4.20 32.31
C SER A 261 -7.61 2.99 32.75
N VAL A 262 -8.16 2.25 31.78
CA VAL A 262 -8.89 1.00 32.01
C VAL A 262 -8.35 -0.07 31.08
N GLY A 263 -7.86 -1.19 31.62
CA GLY A 263 -7.25 -2.22 30.79
C GLY A 263 -6.54 -3.34 31.52
N ALA A 264 -6.01 -4.34 30.82
CA ALA A 264 -5.25 -5.43 31.47
C ALA A 264 -3.98 -4.88 32.16
N LEU A 265 -3.22 -4.02 31.47
CA LEU A 265 -2.16 -3.20 32.04
C LEU A 265 -2.59 -1.73 31.96
N ALA A 266 -3.00 -1.18 33.11
CA ALA A 266 -3.52 0.17 33.21
C ALA A 266 -2.56 1.07 34.00
N VAL A 267 -2.05 2.12 33.36
CA VAL A 267 -1.19 3.13 33.97
C VAL A 267 -1.91 4.47 33.91
N GLY A 268 -2.40 4.91 35.05
CA GLY A 268 -3.22 6.12 35.22
C GLY A 268 -2.55 7.14 36.13
N LYS A 269 -2.55 8.42 35.77
CA LYS A 269 -2.08 9.47 36.70
C LYS A 269 -3.02 9.59 37.91
N TYR A 270 -4.33 9.68 37.65
CA TYR A 270 -5.36 9.85 38.69
C TYR A 270 -6.05 8.54 39.03
N GLY A 271 -6.39 7.73 38.02
CA GLY A 271 -7.13 6.48 38.21
C GLY A 271 -6.73 5.39 37.22
N ALA A 272 -6.53 4.18 37.72
CA ALA A 272 -6.26 2.99 36.92
C ALA A 272 -7.16 1.83 37.39
N ILE A 273 -7.82 1.16 36.43
CA ILE A 273 -8.63 -0.05 36.66
C ILE A 273 -8.15 -1.16 35.73
N GLY A 274 -7.82 -2.34 36.25
CA GLY A 274 -7.25 -3.39 35.40
C GLY A 274 -6.69 -4.63 36.08
N ASP A 275 -6.19 -5.61 35.33
CA ASP A 275 -5.51 -6.78 35.96
C ASP A 275 -4.26 -6.32 36.75
N ASN A 276 -3.46 -5.46 36.12
CA ASN A 276 -2.32 -4.75 36.71
C ASN A 276 -2.57 -3.24 36.62
N ALA A 277 -2.96 -2.64 37.74
CA ALA A 277 -3.31 -1.23 37.83
C ALA A 277 -2.24 -0.43 38.57
N ARG A 278 -1.83 0.70 37.99
CA ARG A 278 -0.84 1.62 38.60
C ARG A 278 -1.31 3.06 38.50
N GLY A 279 -1.36 3.75 39.63
CA GLY A 279 -1.74 5.17 39.65
C GLY A 279 -1.91 5.74 41.04
N MET A 280 -2.52 6.92 41.14
CA MET A 280 -2.89 7.48 42.44
C MET A 280 -4.01 6.67 43.11
N ILE A 281 -5.03 6.32 42.32
CA ILE A 281 -6.06 5.37 42.68
C ILE A 281 -5.88 4.17 41.75
N ALA A 282 -5.57 3.01 42.32
CA ALA A 282 -5.37 1.77 41.58
C ALA A 282 -6.33 0.70 42.07
N ILE A 283 -7.15 0.19 41.17
CA ILE A 283 -8.05 -0.94 41.44
C ILE A 283 -7.64 -2.02 40.46
N GLY A 284 -7.17 -3.16 40.97
CA GLY A 284 -6.83 -4.25 40.07
C GLY A 284 -7.16 -5.63 40.54
N ASP A 285 -7.13 -6.59 39.63
CA ASP A 285 -7.54 -7.96 39.95
C ASP A 285 -6.36 -8.82 40.43
N SER A 286 -5.18 -8.63 39.84
CA SER A 286 -3.96 -9.37 40.19
C SER A 286 -2.92 -8.52 40.91
N GLU A 287 -2.68 -7.30 40.40
CA GLU A 287 -1.74 -6.34 40.99
C GLU A 287 -2.35 -4.94 41.00
N ALA A 288 -2.19 -4.22 42.11
CA ALA A 288 -2.58 -2.83 42.25
C ALA A 288 -1.51 -2.06 43.00
N HIS A 289 -1.03 -0.96 42.41
CA HIS A 289 -0.10 -0.03 43.04
C HIS A 289 -0.71 1.37 43.04
N GLY A 290 -1.30 1.72 44.19
CA GLY A 290 -1.99 2.99 44.42
C GLY A 290 -1.26 3.84 45.46
N THR A 291 -0.98 5.12 45.17
CA THR A 291 -0.38 6.00 46.21
C THR A 291 -1.38 6.47 47.25
N LEU A 292 -2.67 6.58 46.88
CA LEU A 292 -3.72 7.20 47.68
C LEU A 292 -4.83 6.19 48.00
N PHE A 293 -5.12 5.29 47.07
CA PHE A 293 -6.02 4.17 47.27
C PHE A 293 -5.57 2.98 46.43
N GLU A 294 -5.49 1.81 47.05
CA GLU A 294 -5.22 0.54 46.39
C GLU A 294 -6.24 -0.51 46.82
N LYS A 295 -6.73 -1.29 45.85
CA LYS A 295 -7.67 -2.38 46.11
C LYS A 295 -7.44 -3.51 45.13
N LEU A 296 -7.50 -4.74 45.65
CA LEU A 296 -7.57 -5.95 44.85
C LEU A 296 -9.00 -6.49 44.80
N GLY A 297 -9.49 -6.77 43.59
CA GLY A 297 -10.83 -7.31 43.31
C GLY A 297 -11.97 -6.29 43.40
N GLU A 298 -13.19 -6.80 43.62
CA GLU A 298 -14.42 -5.99 43.56
C GLU A 298 -14.52 -4.94 44.67
N LEU A 299 -15.09 -3.79 44.31
CA LEU A 299 -15.35 -2.67 45.22
C LEU A 299 -16.67 -2.86 45.96
N THR A 300 -16.65 -2.64 47.26
CA THR A 300 -17.88 -2.47 48.03
C THR A 300 -18.48 -1.08 47.80
N PRO A 301 -19.81 -0.88 47.96
CA PRO A 301 -20.44 0.42 47.77
C PRO A 301 -19.83 1.56 48.60
N ARG A 302 -19.34 1.26 49.81
CA ARG A 302 -18.64 2.22 50.67
C ARG A 302 -17.27 2.61 50.12
N GLU A 303 -16.56 1.67 49.50
CA GLU A 303 -15.27 1.94 48.87
C GLU A 303 -15.44 2.77 47.59
N THR A 304 -16.49 2.50 46.79
CA THR A 304 -16.82 3.30 45.61
C THR A 304 -17.10 4.76 45.96
N GLU A 305 -17.81 5.01 47.07
CA GLU A 305 -18.05 6.37 47.58
C GLU A 305 -16.75 7.06 47.99
N ARG A 306 -15.88 6.36 48.73
CA ARG A 306 -14.56 6.86 49.11
C ARG A 306 -13.68 7.19 47.91
N VAL A 307 -13.63 6.31 46.90
CA VAL A 307 -12.89 6.55 45.66
C VAL A 307 -13.42 7.80 44.95
N SER A 308 -14.75 7.96 44.89
CA SER A 308 -15.38 9.14 44.28
C SER A 308 -15.00 10.44 45.01
N GLU A 309 -14.91 10.42 46.34
CA GLU A 309 -14.46 11.57 47.14
C GLU A 309 -12.98 11.91 46.89
N LEU A 310 -12.12 10.90 46.81
CA LEU A 310 -10.69 11.08 46.50
C LEU A 310 -10.48 11.64 45.09
N LEU A 311 -11.25 11.16 44.12
CA LEU A 311 -11.23 11.70 42.75
C LEU A 311 -11.69 13.15 42.71
N ARG A 312 -12.75 13.51 43.44
CA ARG A 312 -13.27 14.89 43.49
C ARG A 312 -12.27 15.88 44.08
N SER A 313 -11.48 15.46 45.07
CA SER A 313 -10.47 16.32 45.70
C SER A 313 -9.18 16.44 44.89
N SER A 314 -8.79 15.39 44.16
CA SER A 314 -7.49 15.32 43.48
C SER A 314 -7.53 15.73 42.01
N VAL A 315 -8.68 15.59 41.34
CA VAL A 315 -8.81 15.82 39.89
C VAL A 315 -9.22 17.27 39.62
N PRO A 316 -8.48 18.01 38.76
CA PRO A 316 -8.86 19.37 38.35
C PRO A 316 -10.26 19.44 37.72
N GLY A 317 -10.98 20.55 37.94
CA GLY A 317 -12.36 20.71 37.46
C GLY A 317 -12.55 20.58 35.94
N TRP A 318 -11.54 20.94 35.14
CA TRP A 318 -11.59 20.79 33.67
C TRP A 318 -11.55 19.33 33.20
N LEU A 319 -11.14 18.39 34.07
CA LEU A 319 -11.19 16.94 33.85
C LEU A 319 -12.44 16.27 34.45
N GLY A 320 -13.43 17.06 34.89
CA GLY A 320 -14.67 16.53 35.47
C GLY A 320 -15.41 15.55 34.56
N TRP A 321 -15.33 15.76 33.24
CA TRP A 321 -15.91 14.84 32.24
C TRP A 321 -15.23 13.47 32.29
N ALA A 322 -13.89 13.41 32.35
CA ALA A 322 -13.13 12.15 32.39
C ALA A 322 -13.34 11.44 33.73
N ARG A 323 -13.39 12.20 34.83
CA ARG A 323 -13.74 11.68 36.15
C ARG A 323 -15.10 11.01 36.14
N SER A 324 -16.11 11.65 35.57
CA SER A 324 -17.48 11.08 35.52
C SER A 324 -17.56 9.79 34.70
N LEU A 325 -16.80 9.70 33.60
CA LEU A 325 -16.67 8.48 32.81
C LEU A 325 -15.98 7.36 33.59
N PHE A 326 -14.95 7.70 34.36
CA PHE A 326 -14.25 6.74 35.21
C PHE A 326 -15.15 6.25 36.36
N GLU A 327 -15.85 7.16 37.05
CA GLU A 327 -16.82 6.83 38.11
C GLU A 327 -17.92 5.88 37.58
N SER A 328 -18.37 6.06 36.34
CA SER A 328 -19.36 5.15 35.72
C SER A 328 -18.87 3.71 35.51
N ARG A 329 -17.57 3.45 35.66
CA ARG A 329 -16.98 2.11 35.56
C ARG A 329 -16.74 1.45 36.92
N LEU A 330 -16.95 2.18 38.01
CA LEU A 330 -16.74 1.68 39.38
C LEU A 330 -17.99 0.99 39.98
N GLY A 331 -19.14 1.01 39.28
CA GLY A 331 -20.42 0.51 39.78
C GLY A 331 -21.26 -0.18 38.72
#